data_AF-A0A954Z8K1-F1
#
_entry.id   AF-A0A954Z8K1-F1
#
_cell.length_a   1.000
_cell.length_b   1.000
_cell.length_c   1.000
_cell.angle_alpha   90.00
_cell.angle_beta   90.00
_cell.angle_gamma   90.00
#
_symmetry.space_group_name_H-M   'P 1'
#
loop_
_entity.id
_entity.type
_entity.pdbx_description
1 polymer ?
#
loop_
_entity_poly.entity_id
_entity_poly.type
_entity_poly.pdbx_seq_one_letter_code
_entity_poly.pdbx_strand_id
1 'polypeptide(L)' 'LAAGADGLLIEVHPNPETALSDGAQSLTIEQFEALMMDIRFSTSDRLFAGVTE' A
#
# COMPACT_ATOMS: atom_id res chain seq x y z
N LEU A 1 0.09 -8.69 -1.77
CA LEU A 1 0.24 -7.83 -2.96
C LEU A 1 -0.63 -8.37 -4.08
N ALA A 2 -1.45 -7.50 -4.68
CA ALA A 2 -2.59 -7.85 -5.53
C ALA A 2 -2.23 -8.89 -6.61
N ALA A 3 -2.93 -10.02 -6.63
CA ALA A 3 -2.90 -11.01 -7.72
C ALA A 3 -1.51 -11.42 -8.28
N GLY A 4 -0.43 -11.35 -7.49
CA GLY A 4 0.93 -11.71 -7.94
C GLY A 4 1.74 -10.56 -8.56
N ALA A 5 1.35 -9.30 -8.39
CA ALA A 5 2.15 -8.15 -8.80
C ALA A 5 3.45 -8.03 -7.99
N ASP A 6 4.56 -7.72 -8.69
CA ASP A 6 5.89 -7.51 -8.10
C ASP A 6 6.03 -6.19 -7.33
N GLY A 7 5.13 -5.23 -7.58
CA GLY A 7 5.19 -3.92 -6.96
C GLY A 7 3.88 -3.14 -7.10
N LEU A 8 3.80 -2.02 -6.39
CA LEU A 8 2.70 -1.06 -6.44
C LEU A 8 3.28 0.34 -6.65
N LEU A 9 2.67 1.12 -7.54
CA LEU A 9 2.91 2.56 -7.66
C LEU A 9 1.80 3.28 -6.90
N ILE A 10 2.18 4.14 -5.96
CA ILE A 10 1.24 4.86 -5.09
C ILE A 10 1.64 6.33 -5.06
N GLU A 11 0.68 7.21 -5.33
CA GLU A 11 0.86 8.66 -5.21
C GLU A 11 0.46 9.11 -3.80
N VAL A 12 1.32 9.94 -3.20
CA VAL A 12 1.15 10.41 -1.83
C VAL A 12 1.38 11.92 -1.81
N HIS A 13 0.48 12.66 -1.18
CA HIS A 13 0.59 14.11 -1.03
C HIS A 13 0.21 14.51 0.40
N PRO A 14 0.97 15.40 1.07
CA PRO A 14 0.68 15.81 2.45
C PRO A 14 -0.62 16.61 2.56
N ASN A 15 -1.04 17.27 1.49
CA ASN A 15 -2.33 17.96 1.41
C ASN A 15 -3.03 17.74 0.07
N PRO A 16 -3.69 16.59 -0.16
CA PRO A 16 -4.17 16.19 -1.49
C PRO A 16 -5.13 17.20 -2.14
N GLU A 17 -5.92 17.93 -1.35
CA GLU A 17 -6.85 18.96 -1.84
C GLU A 17 -6.15 20.13 -2.58
N THR A 18 -4.87 20.35 -2.31
CA THR A 18 -4.05 21.40 -2.96
C THR A 18 -3.11 20.87 -4.04
N ALA A 19 -3.18 19.57 -4.35
CA ALA A 19 -2.29 18.99 -5.34
C ALA A 19 -2.56 19.59 -6.73
N LEU A 20 -1.49 19.95 -7.42
CA LEU A 20 -1.56 20.52 -8.77
C LEU A 20 -1.99 19.49 -9.84
N SER A 21 -1.91 18.19 -9.50
CA SER A 21 -2.41 17.06 -10.28
C SER A 21 -2.86 15.95 -9.33
N ASP A 22 -3.91 15.22 -9.71
CA ASP A 22 -4.33 13.93 -9.15
C ASP A 22 -4.49 13.85 -7.60
N GLY A 23 -4.80 14.99 -6.98
CA GLY A 23 -5.03 15.08 -5.54
C GLY A 23 -6.13 14.16 -5.01
N ALA A 24 -7.21 13.97 -5.76
CA ALA A 24 -8.32 13.10 -5.34
C ALA A 24 -7.93 11.60 -5.29
N GLN A 25 -6.87 11.19 -5.99
CA GLN A 25 -6.36 9.81 -6.03
C GLN A 25 -5.11 9.63 -5.15
N SER A 26 -4.51 10.72 -4.67
CA SER A 26 -3.35 10.71 -3.80
C SER A 26 -3.72 10.38 -2.36
N LEU A 27 -2.94 9.52 -1.72
CA LEU A 27 -3.07 9.26 -0.29
C LEU A 27 -2.45 10.40 0.53
N THR A 28 -3.00 10.64 1.72
CA THR A 28 -2.29 11.36 2.78
C THR A 28 -1.13 10.51 3.32
N ILE A 29 -0.22 11.14 4.06
CA ILE A 29 0.93 10.44 4.66
C ILE A 29 0.45 9.35 5.64
N GLU A 30 -0.56 9.66 6.44
CA GLU A 30 -1.13 8.76 7.44
C GLU A 30 -1.81 7.55 6.79
N GLN A 31 -2.52 7.77 5.67
CA GLN A 31 -3.12 6.70 4.89
C GLN A 31 -2.07 5.79 4.25
N PHE A 32 -0.96 6.35 3.78
CA PHE A 32 0.15 5.57 3.25
C PHE A 32 0.82 4.71 4.34
N GLU A 33 1.03 5.26 5.53
CA GLU A 33 1.57 4.50 6.67
C GLU A 33 0.66 3.32 7.06
N ALA A 34 -0.65 3.56 7.15
CA ALA A 34 -1.64 2.53 7.43
C ALA A 34 -1.60 1.42 6.37
N LEU A 35 -1.58 1.80 5.08
CA LEU A 35 -1.49 0.85 3.97
C LEU A 35 -0.22 -0.01 4.03
N MET A 36 0.93 0.59 4.35
CA MET A 36 2.19 -0.15 4.47
C MET A 36 2.17 -1.11 5.67
N MET A 37 1.49 -0.75 6.76
CA MET A 37 1.27 -1.65 7.89
C MET A 37 0.41 -2.85 7.49
N ASP A 38 -0.69 -2.60 6.79
CA ASP A 38 -1.60 -3.64 6.28
C ASP A 38 -0.89 -4.59 5.29
N ILE A 39 -0.10 -4.06 4.37
CA ILE A 39 0.67 -4.86 3.40
C ILE A 39 1.68 -5.76 4.13
N ARG A 40 2.40 -5.25 5.13
CA ARG A 40 3.36 -6.04 5.91
C ARG A 40 2.68 -7.14 6.71
N PHE A 41 1.54 -6.82 7.32
CA PHE A 41 0.75 -7.80 8.07
C PHE A 41 0.22 -8.91 7.15
N SER A 42 -0.42 -8.55 6.04
CA SER A 42 -0.96 -9.48 5.04
C SER A 42 0.12 -10.38 4.40
N THR A 43 1.34 -9.87 4.22
CA THR A 43 2.44 -10.64 3.63
C THR A 43 3.00 -11.67 4.61
N SER A 44 2.99 -11.37 5.91
CA SER A 44 3.50 -12.28 6.95
C SER A 44 2.61 -13.52 7.12
N ASP A 45 1.30 -13.37 6.94
CA ASP A 45 0.33 -14.48 7.01
C ASP A 45 0.48 -15.48 5.85
N ARG A 46 0.93 -15.01 4.69
CA ARG A 46 1.15 -15.84 3.48
C ARG A 46 2.45 -16.64 3.47
N LEU A 47 3.44 -16.29 4.29
CA LEU A 47 4.71 -17.02 4.36
C LEU A 47 4.57 -18.37 5.09
N PHE A 48 3.56 -18.55 5.96
CA PHE A 48 3.34 -19.81 6.68
C PHE A 48 2.53 -20.85 5.91
N ALA A 49 1.80 -20.47 4.87
CA ALA A 49 0.95 -21.39 4.10
C ALA A 49 1.71 -22.24 3.07
N GLY A 50 3.04 -22.10 2.96
CA GLY A 50 3.87 -22.76 1.94
C GLY A 50 5.05 -23.60 2.45
N VAL A 51 5.15 -23.87 3.77
CA VAL A 51 6.27 -24.65 4.36
C VAL A 51 5.75 -25.86 5.16
N THR A 52 4.82 -26.61 4.59
CA THR A 52 4.47 -27.96 5.06
C THR A 52 4.18 -28.86 3.87
N GLU A 53 5.23 -29.23 3.12
CA GLU A 53 5.42 -30.55 2.50
C GLU A 53 6.91 -30.87 2.46
#